data_AF-I7CSH2-F1
#
_entry.id   AF-I7CSH2-F1
#
_cell.length_a   1.000
_cell.length_b   1.000
_cell.length_c   1.000
_cell.angle_alpha   90.00
_cell.angle_beta   90.00
_cell.angle_gamma   90.00
#
_symmetry.space_group_name_H-M   'P 1'
#
loop_
_entity.id
_entity.type
_entity.pdbx_description
1 polymer ?
#
loop_
_entity_poly.entity_id
_entity_poly.type
_entity_poly.pdbx_seq_one_letter_code
_entity_poly.pdbx_strand_id
1 'polypeptide(L)'
;MARMTAKGNRIVSSRVREFADEFETTLLHNHVAIVDDGDDLVMELADAAGRAYYAMRTAHDTDRDENPVHERAEDAHYAALEALGDHLEELVAKRCAETIEYTYSDRGQERHETDELVDARHEAREWLQEHRDAAKRAGVWAEVSS
;
A
#
# COMPACT_ATOMS: atom_id res chain seq x y z
N MET A 1 -3.12 -6.32 -21.24
CA MET A 1 -2.36 -5.79 -20.09
C MET A 1 -0.95 -6.33 -20.17
N ALA A 2 0.06 -5.45 -20.01
CA ALA A 2 1.44 -5.89 -19.89
C ALA A 2 1.58 -6.71 -18.60
N ARG A 3 2.32 -7.82 -18.64
CA ARG A 3 2.51 -8.67 -17.47
C ARG A 3 3.62 -8.06 -16.61
N MET A 4 3.31 -7.73 -15.37
CA MET A 4 4.27 -7.19 -14.40
C MET A 4 5.49 -8.10 -14.28
N THR A 5 6.68 -7.52 -14.16
CA THR A 5 7.92 -8.28 -13.92
C THR A 5 7.82 -9.14 -12.65
N ALA A 6 8.59 -10.24 -12.59
CA ALA A 6 8.67 -11.06 -11.39
C ALA A 6 9.20 -10.28 -10.18
N LYS A 7 10.08 -9.29 -10.41
CA LYS A 7 10.56 -8.37 -9.37
C LYS A 7 9.44 -7.44 -8.90
N GLY A 8 8.67 -6.84 -9.80
CA GLY A 8 7.50 -6.03 -9.47
C GLY A 8 6.50 -6.76 -8.58
N ASN A 9 6.11 -7.99 -8.97
CA ASN A 9 5.17 -8.80 -8.17
C ASN A 9 5.68 -9.06 -6.74
N ARG A 10 6.98 -9.32 -6.59
CA ARG A 10 7.59 -9.50 -5.25
C ARG A 10 7.60 -8.21 -4.45
N ILE A 11 7.85 -7.06 -5.10
CA ILE A 11 7.81 -5.76 -4.42
C ILE A 11 6.41 -5.51 -3.85
N VAL A 12 5.37 -5.66 -4.66
CA VAL A 12 3.98 -5.45 -4.21
C VAL A 12 3.64 -6.41 -3.08
N SER A 13 3.84 -7.71 -3.27
CA SER A 13 3.50 -8.72 -2.25
C SER A 13 4.25 -8.51 -0.93
N SER A 14 5.51 -8.06 -0.96
CA SER A 14 6.25 -7.73 0.26
C SER A 14 5.68 -6.48 0.95
N ARG A 15 5.42 -5.40 0.20
CA ARG A 15 4.92 -4.14 0.76
C ARG A 15 3.50 -4.26 1.32
N VAL A 16 2.60 -4.91 0.58
CA VAL A 16 1.22 -5.16 1.03
C VAL A 16 1.21 -5.99 2.30
N ARG A 17 2.08 -6.98 2.40
CA ARG A 17 2.23 -7.78 3.61
C ARG A 17 2.77 -6.95 4.78
N GLU A 18 3.78 -6.11 4.55
CA GLU A 18 4.32 -5.21 5.58
C GLU A 18 3.21 -4.34 6.18
N PHE A 19 2.38 -3.71 5.33
CA PHE A 19 1.23 -2.94 5.81
C PHE A 19 0.18 -3.80 6.53
N ALA A 20 -0.15 -4.98 6.01
CA ALA A 20 -1.13 -5.85 6.66
C ALA A 20 -0.66 -6.32 8.04
N ASP A 21 0.63 -6.61 8.18
CA ASP A 21 1.27 -7.05 9.44
C ASP A 21 1.32 -5.93 10.51
N GLU A 22 1.02 -4.67 10.16
CA GLU A 22 0.84 -3.57 11.13
C GLU A 22 -0.49 -3.65 11.89
N PHE A 23 -1.48 -4.35 11.35
CA PHE A 23 -2.81 -4.45 11.94
C PHE A 23 -2.96 -5.73 12.78
N GLU A 24 -3.31 -5.56 14.05
CA GLU A 24 -3.62 -6.61 15.02
C GLU A 24 -5.00 -7.21 14.78
N THR A 25 -5.98 -6.41 14.34
CA THR A 25 -7.33 -6.94 14.07
C THR A 25 -7.36 -7.71 12.76
N THR A 26 -7.95 -8.91 12.82
CA THR A 26 -8.05 -9.80 11.65
C THR A 26 -8.84 -9.14 10.51
N LEU A 27 -9.83 -8.31 10.84
CA LEU A 27 -10.64 -7.59 9.86
C LEU A 27 -9.80 -6.60 9.05
N LEU A 28 -9.06 -5.69 9.69
CA LEU A 28 -8.22 -4.72 8.98
C LEU A 28 -7.05 -5.40 8.27
N HIS A 29 -6.39 -6.36 8.92
CA HIS A 29 -5.33 -7.16 8.32
C HIS A 29 -5.78 -7.73 6.97
N ASN A 30 -6.95 -8.38 6.93
CA ASN A 30 -7.47 -8.98 5.70
C ASN A 30 -7.88 -7.94 4.65
N HIS A 31 -8.45 -6.81 5.07
CA HIS A 31 -8.79 -5.72 4.14
C HIS A 31 -7.54 -5.11 3.50
N VAL A 32 -6.46 -4.96 4.26
CA VAL A 32 -5.19 -4.41 3.77
C VAL A 32 -4.40 -5.43 2.95
N ALA A 33 -4.50 -6.73 3.26
CA ALA A 33 -3.81 -7.78 2.52
C ALA A 33 -4.23 -7.91 1.04
N ILE A 34 -5.31 -7.24 0.63
CA ILE A 34 -5.80 -7.17 -0.75
C ILE A 34 -5.89 -5.73 -1.27
N VAL A 35 -5.17 -4.79 -0.65
CA VAL A 35 -5.28 -3.36 -0.93
C VAL A 35 -4.88 -3.00 -2.36
N ASP A 36 -4.02 -3.81 -2.98
CA ASP A 36 -3.54 -3.66 -4.35
C ASP A 36 -4.47 -4.27 -5.42
N ASP A 37 -5.51 -5.01 -5.03
CA ASP A 37 -6.32 -5.77 -5.97
C ASP A 37 -7.04 -4.85 -6.99
N GLY A 38 -6.68 -5.01 -8.26
CA GLY A 38 -7.24 -4.25 -9.37
C GLY A 38 -6.71 -2.82 -9.53
N ASP A 39 -5.70 -2.40 -8.76
CA ASP A 39 -5.13 -1.05 -8.88
C ASP A 39 -4.05 -0.99 -9.98
N ASP A 40 -4.41 -0.34 -11.11
CA ASP A 40 -3.51 -0.20 -12.26
C ASP A 40 -2.24 0.59 -11.91
N LEU A 41 -2.31 1.57 -11.01
CA LEU A 41 -1.16 2.41 -10.67
C LEU A 41 -0.15 1.64 -9.82
N VAL A 42 -0.60 0.80 -8.88
CA VAL A 42 0.27 -0.14 -8.15
C VAL A 42 1.03 -1.03 -9.13
N MET A 43 0.33 -1.60 -10.12
CA MET A 43 0.95 -2.47 -11.12
C MET A 43 2.01 -1.75 -11.95
N GLU A 44 1.72 -0.54 -12.43
CA GLU A 44 2.64 0.25 -13.27
C GLU A 44 3.87 0.74 -12.48
N LEU A 45 3.69 1.22 -11.25
CA LEU A 45 4.80 1.65 -10.39
C LEU A 45 5.71 0.47 -10.00
N ALA A 46 5.13 -0.67 -9.66
CA ALA A 46 5.89 -1.88 -9.36
C ALA A 46 6.64 -2.42 -10.59
N ASP A 47 6.04 -2.36 -11.78
CA ASP A 47 6.71 -2.75 -13.02
C ASP A 47 7.86 -1.80 -13.35
N ALA A 48 7.66 -0.49 -13.19
CA ALA A 48 8.70 0.53 -13.38
C ALA A 48 9.88 0.29 -12.42
N ALA A 49 9.61 0.09 -11.14
CA ALA A 49 10.63 -0.24 -10.15
C ALA A 49 11.38 -1.53 -10.52
N GLY A 50 10.66 -2.57 -10.96
CA GLY A 50 11.26 -3.84 -11.39
C GLY A 50 12.17 -3.69 -12.61
N ARG A 51 11.75 -2.93 -13.62
CA ARG A 51 12.54 -2.66 -14.84
C ARG A 51 13.79 -1.84 -14.54
N ALA A 52 13.66 -0.80 -13.74
CA ALA A 52 14.79 0.03 -13.32
C ALA A 52 15.83 -0.79 -12.57
N TYR A 53 15.40 -1.67 -11.67
CA TYR A 53 16.28 -2.64 -10.99
C TYR A 53 17.05 -3.54 -11.96
N TYR A 54 16.37 -4.09 -12.99
CA TYR A 54 17.06 -4.91 -13.98
C TYR A 54 18.05 -4.10 -14.81
N ALA A 55 17.70 -2.88 -15.23
CA ALA A 55 18.60 -1.98 -15.96
C ALA A 55 19.85 -1.64 -15.12
N MET A 56 19.66 -1.30 -13.84
CA MET A 56 20.74 -1.05 -12.88
C MET A 56 21.69 -2.24 -12.76
N ARG A 57 21.14 -3.47 -12.63
CA ARG A 57 21.95 -4.69 -12.55
C ARG A 57 22.71 -4.98 -13.84
N THR A 58 22.06 -4.86 -14.99
CA THR A 58 22.72 -5.06 -16.28
C THR A 58 23.84 -4.05 -16.50
N ALA A 59 23.63 -2.78 -16.14
CA ALA A 59 24.66 -1.75 -16.23
C ALA A 59 25.87 -2.07 -15.33
N HIS A 60 25.63 -2.48 -14.08
CA HIS A 60 26.68 -2.89 -13.13
C HIS A 60 27.48 -4.11 -13.63
N ASP A 61 26.81 -5.09 -14.21
CA ASP A 61 27.46 -6.31 -14.72
C ASP A 61 28.28 -6.04 -16.00
N THR A 62 27.97 -4.95 -16.71
CA THR A 62 28.64 -4.57 -17.97
C THR A 62 29.86 -3.69 -17.73
N ASP A 63 29.78 -2.75 -16.78
CA ASP A 63 30.90 -1.84 -16.45
C ASP A 63 30.85 -1.54 -14.95
N ARG A 64 31.85 -2.07 -14.22
CA ARG A 64 31.83 -2.15 -12.75
C ARG A 64 32.15 -0.83 -12.05
N ASP A 65 32.79 0.09 -12.75
CA ASP A 65 33.25 1.37 -12.22
C ASP A 65 32.61 2.52 -13.03
N GLU A 66 31.83 3.37 -12.35
CA GLU A 66 31.34 4.67 -12.85
C GLU A 66 30.45 4.63 -14.12
N ASN A 67 29.53 3.67 -14.23
CA ASN A 67 28.53 3.69 -15.29
C ASN A 67 27.38 4.67 -14.94
N PRO A 68 27.25 5.83 -15.60
CA PRO A 68 26.17 6.78 -15.31
C PRO A 68 24.76 6.23 -15.58
N VAL A 69 24.65 5.12 -16.32
CA VAL A 69 23.39 4.40 -16.51
C VAL A 69 23.01 3.62 -15.26
N HIS A 70 23.98 3.09 -14.49
CA HIS A 70 23.72 2.39 -13.24
C HIS A 70 23.07 3.33 -12.23
N GLU A 71 23.71 4.48 -11.96
CA GLU A 71 23.21 5.48 -11.01
C GLU A 71 21.80 5.96 -11.39
N ARG A 72 21.58 6.30 -12.67
CA ARG A 72 20.24 6.74 -13.12
C ARG A 72 19.18 5.66 -13.01
N ALA A 73 19.54 4.40 -13.23
CA ALA A 73 18.61 3.28 -13.09
C ALA A 73 18.34 2.96 -11.61
N GLU A 74 19.31 3.17 -10.73
CA GLU A 74 19.15 3.10 -9.28
C GLU A 74 18.21 4.20 -8.77
N ASP A 75 18.45 5.45 -9.16
CA ASP A 75 17.56 6.58 -8.82
C ASP A 75 16.12 6.34 -9.27
N ALA A 76 15.95 5.88 -10.52
CA ALA A 76 14.63 5.55 -11.06
C ALA A 76 13.97 4.38 -10.31
N HIS A 77 14.76 3.40 -9.84
CA HIS A 77 14.24 2.30 -9.04
C HIS A 77 13.70 2.80 -7.70
N TYR A 78 14.48 3.62 -6.98
CA TYR A 78 14.07 4.12 -5.68
C TYR A 78 12.93 5.13 -5.77
N ALA A 79 12.92 6.01 -6.76
CA ALA A 79 11.80 6.95 -6.98
C ALA A 79 10.48 6.21 -7.26
N ALA A 80 10.52 5.12 -8.04
CA ALA A 80 9.33 4.30 -8.29
C ALA A 80 8.88 3.53 -7.03
N LEU A 81 9.81 3.10 -6.18
CA LEU A 81 9.49 2.46 -4.89
C LEU A 81 8.87 3.44 -3.89
N GLU A 82 9.37 4.67 -3.83
CA GLU A 82 8.82 5.73 -2.98
C GLU A 82 7.39 6.06 -3.41
N ALA A 83 7.18 6.34 -4.70
CA ALA A 83 5.84 6.59 -5.24
C ALA A 83 4.87 5.42 -5.04
N LEU A 84 5.35 4.17 -5.14
CA LEU A 84 4.55 2.99 -4.83
C LEU A 84 4.16 2.94 -3.35
N GLY A 85 5.09 3.23 -2.45
CA GLY A 85 4.84 3.31 -1.02
C GLY A 85 3.76 4.34 -0.69
N ASP A 86 3.92 5.57 -1.20
CA ASP A 86 2.97 6.66 -0.98
C ASP A 86 1.55 6.30 -1.44
N HIS A 87 1.42 5.67 -2.61
CA HIS A 87 0.14 5.24 -3.17
C HIS A 87 -0.47 4.07 -2.38
N LEU A 88 0.34 3.09 -1.95
CA LEU A 88 -0.16 2.00 -1.10
C LEU A 88 -0.65 2.53 0.25
N GLU A 89 0.06 3.46 0.89
CA GLU A 89 -0.40 4.12 2.12
C GLU A 89 -1.74 4.84 1.92
N GLU A 90 -1.94 5.48 0.77
CA GLU A 90 -3.22 6.12 0.44
C GLU A 90 -4.36 5.11 0.31
N LEU A 91 -4.09 3.96 -0.30
CA LEU A 91 -5.09 2.89 -0.41
C LEU A 91 -5.39 2.28 0.96
N VAL A 92 -4.37 2.08 1.81
CA VAL A 92 -4.56 1.63 3.20
C VAL A 92 -5.40 2.64 3.99
N ALA A 93 -5.10 3.93 3.86
CA ALA A 93 -5.89 4.98 4.50
C ALA A 93 -7.38 4.92 4.09
N LYS A 94 -7.66 4.67 2.81
CA LYS A 94 -9.04 4.46 2.32
C LYS A 94 -9.69 3.23 2.96
N ARG A 95 -8.98 2.11 3.10
CA ARG A 95 -9.51 0.91 3.79
C ARG A 95 -9.79 1.15 5.27
N CYS A 96 -8.94 1.90 5.96
CA CYS A 96 -9.17 2.32 7.34
C CYS A 96 -10.45 3.17 7.44
N ALA A 97 -10.61 4.17 6.56
CA ALA A 97 -11.81 5.01 6.51
C ALA A 97 -13.08 4.20 6.21
N GLU A 98 -13.04 3.31 5.22
CA GLU A 98 -14.14 2.38 4.91
C GLU A 98 -14.52 1.54 6.14
N THR A 99 -13.54 1.09 6.92
CA THR A 99 -13.76 0.29 8.14
C THR A 99 -14.42 1.12 9.24
N ILE A 100 -14.04 2.39 9.37
CA ILE A 100 -14.66 3.35 10.31
C ILE A 100 -16.14 3.56 9.97
N GLU A 101 -16.44 3.81 8.69
CA GLU A 101 -17.80 4.03 8.21
C GLU A 101 -18.63 2.75 8.13
N TYR A 102 -17.98 1.58 8.06
CA TYR A 102 -18.63 0.31 7.83
C TYR A 102 -19.72 0.05 8.86
N THR A 103 -20.98 0.13 8.43
CA THR A 103 -22.14 -0.15 9.27
C THR A 103 -22.64 -1.56 8.94
N TYR A 104 -22.60 -2.47 9.90
CA TYR A 104 -23.11 -3.83 9.72
C TYR A 104 -24.63 -3.76 9.53
N SER A 105 -25.13 -3.82 8.29
CA SER A 105 -26.56 -3.95 8.02
C SER A 105 -26.86 -5.31 7.41
N ASP A 106 -27.12 -6.31 8.25
CA ASP A 106 -27.75 -7.55 7.78
C ASP A 106 -29.24 -7.50 8.17
N ARG A 107 -30.08 -7.25 7.17
CA ARG A 107 -31.53 -7.53 7.21
C ARG A 107 -32.32 -6.96 8.40
N GLY A 108 -32.10 -5.70 8.76
CA GLY A 108 -33.02 -4.97 9.65
C GLY A 108 -33.07 -5.48 11.11
N GLN A 109 -32.06 -6.24 11.54
CA GLN A 109 -31.78 -6.42 12.95
C GLN A 109 -30.47 -5.71 13.26
N GLU A 110 -30.55 -4.65 14.07
CA GLU A 110 -29.38 -4.09 14.75
C GLU A 110 -28.74 -5.20 15.58
N ARG A 111 -27.71 -5.85 15.03
CA ARG A 111 -26.77 -6.57 15.88
C ARG A 111 -25.89 -5.52 16.52
N HIS A 112 -25.73 -5.62 17.83
CA HIS A 112 -24.67 -4.92 18.56
C HIS A 112 -23.36 -5.10 17.81
N GLU A 113 -22.60 -4.01 17.68
CA GLU A 113 -21.23 -4.05 17.15
C GLU A 113 -20.48 -5.18 17.86
N THR A 114 -19.83 -6.04 17.07
CA THR A 114 -18.95 -7.05 17.65
C THR A 114 -17.74 -6.36 18.23
N ASP A 115 -17.19 -6.87 19.33
CA ASP A 115 -15.96 -6.33 19.93
C ASP A 115 -14.84 -6.20 18.86
N GLU A 116 -14.73 -7.17 17.94
CA GLU A 116 -13.80 -7.13 16.80
C GLU A 116 -14.00 -5.92 15.86
N LEU A 117 -15.23 -5.47 15.65
CA LEU A 117 -15.50 -4.29 14.80
C LEU A 117 -15.16 -3.00 15.55
N VAL A 118 -15.43 -2.95 16.86
CA VAL A 118 -15.06 -1.82 17.71
C VAL A 118 -13.54 -1.66 17.74
N ASP A 119 -12.82 -2.76 17.98
CA ASP A 119 -11.35 -2.80 18.00
C ASP A 119 -10.78 -2.40 16.64
N ALA A 120 -11.33 -2.93 15.54
CA ALA A 120 -10.87 -2.58 14.19
C ALA A 120 -11.09 -1.10 13.88
N ARG A 121 -12.19 -0.49 14.32
CA ARG A 121 -12.40 0.95 14.13
C ARG A 121 -11.49 1.80 15.00
N HIS A 122 -11.15 1.33 16.21
CA HIS A 122 -10.18 2.02 17.06
C HIS A 122 -8.81 2.02 16.39
N GLU A 123 -8.34 0.84 16.00
CA GLU A 123 -7.07 0.64 15.31
C GLU A 123 -6.99 1.43 13.99
N ALA A 124 -8.05 1.42 13.17
CA ALA A 124 -8.12 2.23 11.95
C ALA A 124 -7.93 3.73 12.22
N ARG A 125 -8.52 4.25 13.31
CA ARG A 125 -8.36 5.66 13.70
C ARG A 125 -6.95 5.95 14.18
N GLU A 126 -6.36 5.07 15.00
CA GLU A 126 -4.98 5.20 15.46
C GLU A 126 -4.02 5.23 14.28
N TRP A 127 -4.15 4.27 13.36
CA TRP A 127 -3.30 4.21 12.17
C TRP A 127 -3.42 5.49 11.33
N LEU A 128 -4.63 5.98 11.07
CA LEU A 128 -4.84 7.23 10.31
C LEU A 128 -4.26 8.47 11.03
N GLN A 129 -4.28 8.51 12.37
CA GLN A 129 -3.68 9.60 13.14
C GLN A 129 -2.16 9.61 13.04
N GLU A 130 -1.54 8.43 13.09
CA GLU A 130 -0.10 8.25 12.91
C GLU A 130 0.35 8.54 11.47
N HIS A 131 -0.49 8.19 10.49
CA HIS A 131 -0.24 8.34 9.06
C HIS A 131 -1.00 9.53 8.46
N ARG A 132 -0.92 10.69 9.13
CA ARG A 132 -1.66 11.90 8.78
C ARG A 132 -1.51 12.33 7.33
N ASP A 133 -0.31 12.25 6.76
CA ASP A 133 -0.08 12.72 5.40
C ASP A 133 -0.68 11.76 4.36
N ALA A 134 -0.62 10.44 4.59
CA ALA A 134 -1.35 9.46 3.79
C ALA A 134 -2.87 9.69 3.85
N ALA A 135 -3.42 9.91 5.05
CA ALA A 135 -4.84 10.21 5.23
C ALA A 135 -5.27 11.49 4.49
N LYS A 136 -4.43 12.53 4.46
CA LYS A 136 -4.70 13.75 3.67
C LYS A 136 -4.63 13.50 2.17
N ARG A 137 -3.61 12.79 1.67
CA ARG A 137 -3.48 12.46 0.24
C ARG A 137 -4.68 11.63 -0.24
N ALA A 138 -5.13 10.69 0.59
CA ALA A 138 -6.31 9.88 0.35
C ALA A 138 -7.65 10.65 0.47
N GLY A 139 -7.65 11.84 1.07
CA GLY A 139 -8.84 12.66 1.27
C GLY A 139 -9.74 12.23 2.43
N VAL A 140 -9.23 11.39 3.35
CA VAL A 140 -10.00 10.74 4.44
C VAL A 140 -9.63 11.24 5.84
N TRP A 141 -9.05 12.44 5.93
CA TRP A 141 -8.66 13.02 7.23
C TRP A 141 -9.87 13.48 8.06
N ALA A 142 -11.03 13.72 7.45
CA ALA A 142 -12.20 14.21 8.18
C ALA A 142 -12.75 13.16 9.14
N GLU A 143 -12.69 11.89 8.73
CA GLU A 143 -13.14 10.65 9.37
C GLU A 143 -12.34 10.34 10.65
N VAL A 144 -11.13 10.90 10.75
CA VAL A 144 -10.26 10.82 11.93
C VAL A 144 -10.69 11.81 13.02
N SER A 145 -11.29 12.93 12.62
CA SER A 145 -11.62 14.06 13.48
C SER A 145 -13.09 14.14 13.92
N SER A 146 -13.93 13.25 13.39
CA SER A 146 -15.37 13.12 13.69
C SER A 146 -15.65 12.11 14.79
#